data_AF-A0AAW8G5D8-F1
#
_entry.id   AF-A0AAW8G5D8-F1
#
_cell.length_a   1.000
_cell.length_b   1.000
_cell.length_c   1.000
_cell.angle_alpha   90.00
_cell.angle_beta   90.00
_cell.angle_gamma   90.00
#
_symmetry.space_group_name_H-M   'P 1'
#
loop_
_entity.id
_entity.type
_entity.pdbx_description
1 polymer ?
#
loop_
_entity_poly.entity_id
_entity_poly.type
_entity_poly.pdbx_seq_one_letter_code
_entity_poly.pdbx_strand_id
1 'polypeptide(L)'
;MFKDILGKPDQEQLAIAEQYRKYYNFHIEDFKTEYENYFDIVDKDASLKALDYARTYQLFGYNKDEISIYIRKKIESFYLCNISNFIVKKEEFAIYSFIDIFYCDPLFFQNKENLKIFFDVTYPILFVETENMSSFIAIACTRYIAILGSQTEGKTYLERYLYENDKGIYIEDVREEL
;
A
#
# COMPACT_ATOMS: atom_id res chain seq x y z
N MET A 1 -3.54 -21.66 -10.55
CA MET A 1 -3.66 -21.86 -9.09
C MET A 1 -3.92 -20.55 -8.35
N PHE A 2 -3.02 -19.55 -8.38
CA PHE A 2 -3.30 -18.23 -7.74
C PHE A 2 -4.62 -17.60 -8.18
N LYS A 3 -4.89 -17.60 -9.49
CA LYS A 3 -6.16 -17.12 -10.06
C LYS A 3 -7.38 -17.85 -9.49
N ASP A 4 -7.23 -19.14 -9.20
CA ASP A 4 -8.30 -19.99 -8.69
C ASP A 4 -8.57 -19.70 -7.20
N ILE A 5 -7.53 -19.33 -6.44
CA ILE A 5 -7.65 -18.92 -5.03
C ILE A 5 -8.40 -17.58 -4.93
N LEU A 6 -8.05 -16.60 -5.78
CA LEU A 6 -8.63 -15.25 -5.73
C LEU A 6 -10.12 -15.17 -6.14
N GLY A 7 -10.69 -16.26 -6.67
CA GLY A 7 -12.09 -16.35 -7.12
C GLY A 7 -13.06 -17.03 -6.14
N LYS A 8 -12.59 -17.46 -4.95
CA LYS A 8 -13.37 -18.24 -3.97
C LYS A 8 -14.04 -17.37 -2.89
N PRO A 9 -14.99 -17.89 -2.08
CA PRO A 9 -15.50 -17.18 -0.91
C PRO A 9 -14.47 -17.12 0.26
N ASP A 10 -14.52 -16.07 1.08
CA ASP A 10 -13.45 -15.70 2.04
C ASP A 10 -13.00 -16.81 3.00
N GLN A 11 -13.92 -17.59 3.59
CA GLN A 11 -13.56 -18.66 4.51
C GLN A 11 -12.87 -19.85 3.81
N GLU A 12 -13.30 -20.16 2.59
CA GLU A 12 -12.69 -21.22 1.78
C GLU A 12 -11.30 -20.77 1.28
N GLN A 13 -11.16 -19.48 0.95
CA GLN A 13 -9.88 -18.87 0.57
C GLN A 13 -8.82 -19.01 1.65
N LEU A 14 -9.15 -18.69 2.91
CA LEU A 14 -8.18 -18.71 4.02
C LEU A 14 -7.66 -20.13 4.32
N ALA A 15 -8.55 -21.11 4.36
CA ALA A 15 -8.17 -22.50 4.60
C ALA A 15 -7.26 -23.06 3.49
N ILE A 16 -7.60 -22.74 2.23
CA ILE A 16 -6.84 -23.14 1.05
C ILE A 16 -5.49 -22.40 1.00
N ALA A 17 -5.47 -21.10 1.29
CA ALA A 17 -4.26 -20.28 1.30
C ALA A 17 -3.24 -20.81 2.33
N GLU A 18 -3.69 -21.25 3.50
CA GLU A 18 -2.78 -21.80 4.52
C GLU A 18 -2.14 -23.12 4.08
N GLN A 19 -2.89 -23.99 3.40
CA GLN A 19 -2.35 -25.22 2.81
C GLN A 19 -1.34 -24.93 1.71
N TYR A 20 -1.67 -24.01 0.80
CA TYR A 20 -0.76 -23.61 -0.27
C TYR A 20 0.46 -22.85 0.24
N ARG A 21 0.31 -22.05 1.30
CA ARG A 21 1.44 -21.35 1.92
C ARG A 21 2.47 -22.34 2.44
N LYS A 22 2.02 -23.41 3.10
CA LYS A 22 2.93 -24.48 3.56
C LYS A 22 3.66 -25.11 2.37
N TYR A 23 2.94 -25.47 1.31
CA TYR A 23 3.54 -26.02 0.10
C TYR A 23 4.57 -25.07 -0.53
N TYR A 24 4.18 -23.83 -0.79
CA TYR A 24 5.03 -22.85 -1.49
C TYR A 24 6.18 -22.32 -0.63
N ASN A 25 6.12 -22.39 0.71
CA ASN A 25 7.29 -22.10 1.53
C ASN A 25 8.39 -23.15 1.32
N PHE A 26 8.05 -24.39 0.91
CA PHE A 26 9.04 -25.38 0.46
C PHE A 26 9.41 -25.22 -1.02
N HIS A 27 8.57 -24.56 -1.82
CA HIS A 27 8.69 -24.39 -3.27
C HIS A 27 8.63 -22.91 -3.68
N ILE A 28 9.47 -22.08 -3.08
CA ILE A 28 9.34 -20.61 -3.19
C ILE A 28 9.54 -20.09 -4.62
N GLU A 29 10.41 -20.71 -5.42
CA GLU A 29 10.66 -20.29 -6.79
C GLU A 29 9.47 -20.56 -7.72
N ASP A 30 8.72 -21.64 -7.46
CA ASP A 30 7.49 -21.95 -8.18
C ASP A 30 6.42 -20.89 -7.87
N PHE A 31 6.30 -20.50 -6.59
CA PHE A 31 5.41 -19.41 -6.16
C PHE A 31 5.75 -18.10 -6.88
N LYS A 32 7.03 -17.70 -6.87
CA LYS A 32 7.48 -16.45 -7.51
C LYS A 32 7.12 -16.48 -8.99
N THR A 33 7.41 -17.57 -9.69
CA THR A 33 7.12 -17.70 -11.12
C THR A 33 5.62 -17.62 -11.42
N GLU A 34 4.79 -18.35 -10.67
CA GLU A 34 3.34 -18.28 -10.82
C GLU A 34 2.77 -16.90 -10.50
N TYR A 35 3.34 -16.22 -9.51
CA TYR A 35 2.95 -14.88 -9.11
C TYR A 35 3.22 -13.86 -10.23
N GLU A 36 4.44 -13.82 -10.78
CA GLU A 36 4.77 -12.91 -11.89
C GLU A 36 3.87 -13.20 -13.10
N ASN A 37 3.72 -14.48 -13.46
CA ASN A 37 2.87 -14.90 -14.57
C ASN A 37 1.41 -14.42 -14.37
N TYR A 38 0.87 -14.45 -13.15
CA TYR A 38 -0.47 -13.94 -12.89
C TYR A 38 -0.57 -12.45 -13.19
N PHE A 39 0.38 -11.63 -12.73
CA PHE A 39 0.34 -10.18 -12.94
C PHE A 39 0.70 -9.75 -14.37
N ASP A 40 1.43 -10.59 -15.12
CA ASP A 40 1.81 -10.39 -16.53
C ASP A 40 0.70 -10.81 -17.51
N ILE A 41 0.05 -11.96 -17.28
CA ILE A 41 -1.02 -12.47 -18.17
C ILE A 41 -2.29 -11.64 -18.04
N VAL A 42 -2.52 -11.06 -16.87
CA VAL A 42 -3.71 -10.29 -16.57
C VAL A 42 -3.49 -8.84 -17.03
N ASP A 43 -3.88 -8.55 -18.27
CA ASP A 43 -3.98 -7.18 -18.80
C ASP A 43 -5.16 -6.43 -18.16
N LYS A 44 -5.00 -6.14 -16.86
CA LYS A 44 -5.92 -5.34 -16.07
C LYS A 44 -5.41 -3.91 -15.99
N ASP A 45 -6.34 -2.97 -16.00
CA ASP A 45 -6.05 -1.60 -15.55
C ASP A 45 -5.43 -1.61 -14.15
N ALA A 46 -4.51 -0.68 -13.90
CA ALA A 46 -3.74 -0.62 -12.67
C ALA A 46 -4.62 -0.52 -11.40
N SER A 47 -5.79 0.12 -11.48
CA SER A 47 -6.79 0.12 -10.41
C SER A 47 -7.30 -1.28 -10.06
N LEU A 48 -7.55 -2.12 -11.06
CA LEU A 48 -8.01 -3.50 -10.83
C LEU A 48 -6.87 -4.38 -10.31
N LYS A 49 -5.61 -4.10 -10.69
CA LYS A 49 -4.45 -4.77 -10.11
C LYS A 49 -4.30 -4.44 -8.61
N ALA A 50 -4.67 -3.23 -8.17
CA ALA A 50 -4.65 -2.87 -6.75
C ALA A 50 -5.51 -3.79 -5.88
N LEU A 51 -6.70 -4.20 -6.37
CA LEU A 51 -7.55 -5.19 -5.70
C LEU A 51 -6.88 -6.56 -5.59
N ASP A 52 -6.23 -7.02 -6.66
CA ASP A 52 -5.52 -8.30 -6.64
C ASP A 52 -4.35 -8.28 -5.67
N TYR A 53 -3.61 -7.16 -5.59
CA TYR A 53 -2.56 -6.96 -4.59
C TYR A 53 -3.11 -6.97 -3.16
N ALA A 54 -4.22 -6.27 -2.89
CA ALA A 54 -4.86 -6.27 -1.58
C ALA A 54 -5.31 -7.67 -1.15
N ARG A 55 -5.92 -8.43 -2.06
CA ARG A 55 -6.32 -9.83 -1.79
C ARG A 55 -5.13 -10.74 -1.59
N THR A 56 -4.11 -10.63 -2.43
CA THR A 56 -2.87 -11.40 -2.27
C THR A 56 -2.24 -11.11 -0.91
N TYR A 57 -2.17 -9.84 -0.52
CA TYR A 57 -1.69 -9.43 0.78
C TYR A 57 -2.51 -10.06 1.91
N GLN A 58 -3.84 -10.09 1.78
CA GLN A 58 -4.69 -10.70 2.79
C GLN A 58 -4.41 -12.19 3.00
N LEU A 59 -4.15 -12.91 1.92
CA LEU A 59 -3.91 -14.35 1.96
C LEU A 59 -2.50 -14.70 2.42
N PHE A 60 -1.52 -13.93 1.96
CA PHE A 60 -0.12 -14.35 2.00
C PHE A 60 0.84 -13.27 2.51
N GLY A 61 0.38 -12.07 2.82
CA GLY A 61 1.22 -10.93 3.20
C GLY A 61 1.50 -10.77 4.69
N TYR A 62 0.61 -11.22 5.58
CA TYR A 62 0.70 -10.90 7.02
C TYR A 62 1.80 -11.66 7.81
N ASN A 63 2.31 -12.79 7.32
CA ASN A 63 3.31 -13.56 8.08
C ASN A 63 4.72 -12.98 7.92
N LYS A 64 5.70 -13.58 8.61
CA LYS A 64 7.13 -13.24 8.51
C LYS A 64 7.94 -14.25 7.69
N ASP A 65 7.26 -15.09 6.91
CA ASP A 65 7.89 -16.09 6.04
C ASP A 65 8.34 -15.49 4.70
N GLU A 66 9.09 -16.27 3.92
CA GLU A 66 9.71 -15.82 2.67
C GLU A 66 8.67 -15.37 1.63
N ILE A 67 7.55 -16.08 1.53
CA ILE A 67 6.40 -15.70 0.70
C ILE A 67 5.91 -14.29 1.07
N SER A 68 5.66 -14.05 2.36
CA SER A 68 5.14 -12.75 2.81
C SER A 68 6.11 -11.62 2.54
N ILE A 69 7.41 -11.87 2.72
CA ILE A 69 8.47 -10.90 2.40
C ILE A 69 8.47 -10.57 0.90
N TYR A 70 8.39 -11.59 0.04
CA TYR A 70 8.37 -11.39 -1.41
C TYR A 70 7.13 -10.60 -1.86
N ILE A 71 5.94 -10.92 -1.34
CA ILE A 71 4.69 -10.22 -1.68
C ILE A 71 4.73 -8.77 -1.23
N ARG A 72 5.20 -8.49 -0.01
CA ARG A 72 5.36 -7.11 0.46
C ARG A 72 6.25 -6.30 -0.46
N LYS A 73 7.41 -6.84 -0.86
CA LYS A 73 8.31 -6.18 -1.83
C LYS A 73 7.62 -5.90 -3.16
N LYS A 74 6.78 -6.81 -3.65
CA LYS A 74 6.04 -6.63 -4.91
C LYS A 74 4.97 -5.56 -4.82
N ILE A 75 4.18 -5.56 -3.75
CA ILE A 75 3.17 -4.53 -3.48
C ILE A 75 3.83 -3.16 -3.36
N GLU A 76 4.90 -3.06 -2.57
CA GLU A 76 5.66 -1.82 -2.37
C GLU A 76 6.20 -1.30 -3.71
N SER A 77 6.90 -2.14 -4.47
CA SER A 77 7.48 -1.76 -5.77
C SER A 77 6.40 -1.31 -6.75
N PHE A 78 5.28 -2.04 -6.83
CA PHE A 78 4.17 -1.67 -7.70
C PHE A 78 3.57 -0.31 -7.31
N TYR A 79 3.34 -0.09 -6.02
CA TYR A 79 2.81 1.17 -5.52
C TYR A 79 3.73 2.35 -5.85
N LEU A 80 5.02 2.24 -5.52
CA LEU A 80 6.00 3.31 -5.76
C LEU A 80 6.11 3.66 -7.25
N CYS A 81 5.99 2.68 -8.14
CA CYS A 81 6.01 2.92 -9.59
C CYS A 81 4.73 3.54 -10.15
N ASN A 82 3.59 3.46 -9.45
CA ASN A 82 2.28 3.81 -10.01
C ASN A 82 1.52 4.92 -9.26
N ILE A 83 1.94 5.32 -8.06
CA ILE A 83 1.21 6.31 -7.26
C ILE A 83 1.00 7.64 -7.98
N SER A 84 1.99 8.14 -8.72
CA SER A 84 1.84 9.36 -9.52
C SER A 84 0.71 9.24 -10.54
N ASN A 85 0.62 8.09 -11.23
CA ASN A 85 -0.44 7.80 -12.18
C ASN A 85 -1.81 7.70 -11.48
N PHE A 86 -1.86 7.06 -10.31
CA PHE A 86 -3.09 6.98 -9.52
C PHE A 86 -3.61 8.35 -9.10
N ILE A 87 -2.72 9.26 -8.71
CA ILE A 87 -3.07 10.64 -8.34
C ILE A 87 -3.63 11.38 -9.56
N VAL A 88 -2.91 11.36 -10.69
CA VAL A 88 -3.32 12.07 -11.92
C VAL A 88 -4.68 11.56 -12.43
N LYS A 89 -4.90 10.25 -12.38
CA LYS A 89 -6.16 9.62 -12.81
C LYS A 89 -7.28 9.68 -11.76
N LYS A 90 -7.01 10.22 -10.56
CA LYS A 90 -7.93 10.24 -9.42
C LYS A 90 -8.45 8.83 -9.04
N GLU A 91 -7.56 7.84 -9.03
CA GLU A 91 -7.85 6.45 -8.63
C GLU A 91 -7.86 6.29 -7.10
N GLU A 92 -8.74 7.04 -6.42
CA GLU A 92 -8.74 7.20 -4.97
C GLU A 92 -8.86 5.89 -4.18
N PHE A 93 -9.62 4.92 -4.70
CA PHE A 93 -9.75 3.60 -4.07
C PHE A 93 -8.45 2.79 -4.10
N ALA A 94 -7.68 2.86 -5.20
CA ALA A 94 -6.39 2.19 -5.30
C ALA A 94 -5.39 2.82 -4.32
N ILE A 95 -5.34 4.15 -4.27
CA ILE A 95 -4.52 4.90 -3.31
C ILE A 95 -4.85 4.48 -1.88
N TYR A 96 -6.14 4.54 -1.51
CA TYR A 96 -6.63 4.11 -0.21
C TYR A 96 -6.22 2.68 0.14
N SER A 97 -6.40 1.73 -0.77
CA SER A 97 -6.16 0.31 -0.52
C SER A 97 -4.68 0.05 -0.16
N PHE A 98 -3.76 0.65 -0.90
CA PHE A 98 -2.33 0.50 -0.61
C PHE A 98 -1.91 1.22 0.68
N ILE A 99 -2.37 2.46 0.88
CA ILE A 99 -2.08 3.21 2.11
C ILE A 99 -2.62 2.47 3.33
N ASP A 100 -3.79 1.83 3.24
CA ASP A 100 -4.33 1.02 4.34
C ASP A 100 -3.44 -0.16 4.69
N ILE A 101 -2.99 -0.89 3.66
CA ILE A 101 -2.07 -2.03 3.84
C ILE A 101 -0.79 -1.57 4.54
N PHE A 102 -0.20 -0.46 4.09
CA PHE A 102 1.03 0.09 4.68
C PHE A 102 0.82 0.62 6.10
N TYR A 103 -0.35 1.21 6.37
CA TYR A 103 -0.70 1.68 7.70
C TYR A 103 -0.87 0.52 8.69
N CYS A 104 -1.49 -0.57 8.25
CA CYS A 104 -1.78 -1.72 9.10
C CYS A 104 -0.56 -2.65 9.30
N ASP A 105 0.44 -2.63 8.42
CA ASP A 105 1.59 -3.53 8.47
C ASP A 105 2.94 -2.79 8.51
N PRO A 106 3.56 -2.68 9.69
CA PRO A 106 4.83 -1.98 9.85
C PRO A 106 6.01 -2.70 9.17
N LEU A 107 5.83 -3.92 8.64
CA LEU A 107 6.90 -4.68 8.00
C LEU A 107 7.21 -4.24 6.57
N PHE A 108 6.38 -3.38 5.95
CA PHE A 108 6.64 -2.86 4.60
C PHE A 108 7.87 -1.95 4.52
N PHE A 109 8.20 -1.23 5.58
CA PHE A 109 9.23 -0.20 5.54
C PHE A 109 10.42 -0.49 6.45
N GLN A 110 10.89 -1.74 6.43
CA GLN A 110 12.13 -2.11 7.14
C GLN A 110 13.37 -1.46 6.51
N ASN A 111 13.32 -1.16 5.20
CA ASN A 111 14.36 -0.40 4.51
C ASN A 111 14.06 1.12 4.59
N LYS A 112 14.94 1.86 5.27
CA LYS A 112 14.82 3.32 5.43
C LYS A 112 14.87 4.09 4.10
N GLU A 113 15.58 3.59 3.09
CA GLU A 113 15.65 4.26 1.79
C GLU A 113 14.30 4.19 1.08
N ASN A 114 13.69 3.01 1.05
CA ASN A 114 12.37 2.82 0.45
C ASN A 114 11.28 3.59 1.20
N LEU A 115 11.38 3.67 2.53
CA LEU A 115 10.49 4.50 3.35
C LEU A 115 10.56 5.98 2.95
N LYS A 116 11.78 6.50 2.72
CA LYS A 116 11.96 7.88 2.27
C LYS A 116 11.36 8.11 0.88
N ILE A 117 11.61 7.20 -0.06
CA ILE A 117 11.02 7.25 -1.40
C ILE A 117 9.50 7.23 -1.30
N PHE A 118 8.94 6.34 -0.47
CA PHE A 118 7.51 6.27 -0.19
C PHE A 118 6.97 7.62 0.27
N PHE A 119 7.61 8.30 1.21
CA PHE A 119 7.18 9.64 1.63
C PHE A 119 7.22 10.65 0.49
N ASP A 120 8.33 10.72 -0.25
CA ASP A 120 8.50 11.70 -1.32
C ASP A 120 7.46 11.52 -2.45
N VAL A 121 7.21 10.28 -2.87
CA VAL A 121 6.28 10.00 -3.99
C VAL A 121 4.81 9.99 -3.59
N THR A 122 4.51 9.77 -2.31
CA THR A 122 3.14 9.71 -1.79
C THR A 122 2.65 11.07 -1.32
N TYR A 123 3.54 11.97 -0.90
CA TYR A 123 3.21 13.31 -0.42
C TYR A 123 2.17 14.07 -1.26
N PRO A 124 2.17 14.01 -2.62
CA PRO A 124 1.21 14.73 -3.43
C PRO A 124 -0.27 14.34 -3.22
N ILE A 125 -0.57 13.19 -2.58
CA ILE A 125 -1.97 12.83 -2.25
C ILE A 125 -2.63 13.87 -1.33
N LEU A 126 -1.83 14.61 -0.55
CA LEU A 126 -2.32 15.60 0.41
C LEU A 126 -2.88 16.87 -0.26
N PHE A 127 -2.48 17.15 -1.50
CA PHE A 127 -2.94 18.33 -2.26
C PHE A 127 -4.06 18.01 -3.26
N VAL A 128 -4.57 16.78 -3.27
CA VAL A 128 -5.69 16.42 -4.11
C VAL A 128 -6.93 17.15 -3.59
N GLU A 129 -7.61 17.90 -4.48
CA GLU A 129 -8.75 18.77 -4.13
C GLU A 129 -9.75 18.09 -3.18
N THR A 130 -9.95 18.72 -2.03
CA THR A 130 -10.69 18.11 -0.92
C THR A 130 -12.18 18.47 -0.91
N GLU A 131 -12.59 19.45 -1.72
CA GLU A 131 -13.97 19.97 -1.74
C GLU A 131 -15.00 18.95 -2.26
N ASN A 132 -14.53 17.86 -2.90
CA ASN A 132 -15.32 16.74 -3.38
C ASN A 132 -14.81 15.37 -2.86
N MET A 133 -14.10 15.32 -1.71
CA MET A 133 -13.46 14.08 -1.23
C MET A 133 -14.44 12.90 -1.22
N SER A 134 -14.12 11.84 -1.96
CA SER A 134 -14.65 10.53 -1.55
C SER A 134 -14.05 10.20 -0.18
N SER A 135 -14.78 9.41 0.61
CA SER A 135 -14.28 8.93 1.90
C SER A 135 -12.91 8.22 1.78
N PHE A 136 -12.56 7.67 0.61
CA PHE A 136 -11.32 6.93 0.42
C PHE A 136 -10.07 7.81 0.46
N ILE A 137 -10.04 8.92 -0.29
CA ILE A 137 -8.85 9.80 -0.31
C ILE A 137 -8.65 10.47 1.05
N ALA A 138 -9.73 10.86 1.73
CA ALA A 138 -9.69 11.41 3.08
C ALA A 138 -9.05 10.44 4.09
N ILE A 139 -9.47 9.17 4.05
CA ILE A 139 -8.91 8.13 4.92
C ILE A 139 -7.46 7.84 4.52
N ALA A 140 -7.14 7.81 3.23
CA ALA A 140 -5.78 7.63 2.75
C ALA A 140 -4.84 8.72 3.29
N CYS A 141 -5.21 10.00 3.16
CA CYS A 141 -4.44 11.12 3.68
C CYS A 141 -4.23 11.01 5.19
N THR A 142 -5.30 10.69 5.94
CA THR A 142 -5.23 10.54 7.41
C THR A 142 -4.26 9.43 7.81
N ARG A 143 -4.34 8.27 7.16
CA ARG A 143 -3.46 7.12 7.42
C ARG A 143 -2.02 7.41 7.00
N TYR A 144 -1.82 8.06 5.87
CA TYR A 144 -0.50 8.47 5.41
C TYR A 144 0.17 9.43 6.40
N ILE A 145 -0.56 10.43 6.90
CA ILE A 145 -0.08 11.33 7.96
C ILE A 145 0.30 10.54 9.22
N ALA A 146 -0.49 9.54 9.61
CA ALA A 146 -0.15 8.71 10.75
C ALA A 146 1.14 7.86 10.52
N ILE A 147 1.35 7.34 9.30
CA ILE A 147 2.61 6.68 8.95
C ILE A 147 3.78 7.67 9.06
N LEU A 148 3.64 8.88 8.49
CA LEU A 148 4.64 9.95 8.60
C LEU A 148 4.98 10.27 10.06
N GLY A 149 3.96 10.53 10.89
CA GLY A 149 4.13 10.92 12.29
C GLY A 149 4.74 9.82 13.16
N SER A 150 4.63 8.55 12.76
CA SER A 150 5.27 7.43 13.46
C SER A 150 6.79 7.37 13.29
N GLN A 151 7.35 8.12 12.33
CA GLN A 151 8.77 8.11 11.97
C GLN A 151 9.42 9.45 12.28
N THR A 152 10.64 9.44 12.82
CA THR A 152 11.37 10.67 13.15
C THR A 152 11.57 11.57 11.92
N GLU A 153 11.93 10.98 10.78
CA GLU A 153 12.06 11.72 9.51
C GLU A 153 10.71 12.25 9.00
N GLY A 154 9.63 11.48 9.16
CA GLY A 154 8.29 11.88 8.72
C GLY A 154 7.66 12.97 9.61
N LYS A 155 7.93 12.95 10.91
CA LYS A 155 7.54 14.03 11.84
C LYS A 155 8.16 15.37 11.47
N THR A 156 9.44 15.36 11.10
CA THR A 156 10.14 16.57 10.59
C THR A 156 9.50 17.09 9.29
N TYR A 157 8.97 16.19 8.46
CA TYR A 157 8.26 16.53 7.23
C TYR A 157 6.90 17.17 7.52
N LEU A 158 6.12 16.59 8.44
CA LEU A 158 4.84 17.14 8.88
C LEU A 158 5.03 18.53 9.47
N GLU A 159 6.00 18.72 10.37
CA GLU A 159 6.29 20.01 11.02
C GLU A 159 6.74 21.12 10.04
N ARG A 160 7.21 20.78 8.83
CA ARG A 160 7.58 21.75 7.79
C ARG A 160 6.40 22.28 6.99
N TYR A 161 5.33 21.51 6.88
CA TYR A 161 4.22 21.79 5.95
C TYR A 161 2.84 21.82 6.61
N LEU A 162 2.73 21.36 7.87
CA LEU A 162 1.49 21.27 8.64
C LEU A 162 1.76 21.71 10.08
N TYR A 163 0.86 22.52 10.65
CA TYR A 163 0.88 22.89 12.06
C TYR A 163 0.06 21.90 12.88
N GLU A 164 0.67 21.24 13.86
CA GLU A 164 -0.04 20.39 14.82
C GLU A 164 -0.61 21.27 15.96
N ASN A 165 -1.93 21.29 16.12
CA ASN A 165 -2.53 22.02 17.24
C ASN A 165 -2.39 21.27 18.57
N ASP A 166 -2.74 21.93 19.68
CA ASP A 166 -2.66 21.39 21.05
C ASP A 166 -3.47 20.10 21.29
N LYS A 167 -4.27 19.66 20.31
CA LYS A 167 -5.08 18.44 20.34
C LYS A 167 -4.52 17.33 19.43
N GLY A 168 -3.35 17.52 18.83
CA GLY A 168 -2.73 16.56 17.91
C GLY A 168 -3.39 16.50 16.53
N ILE A 169 -4.07 17.57 16.11
CA ILE A 169 -4.69 17.66 14.78
C ILE A 169 -3.79 18.53 13.90
N TYR A 170 -3.40 18.01 12.74
CA TYR A 170 -2.61 18.71 11.73
C TYR A 170 -3.49 19.65 10.89
N ILE A 171 -3.09 20.91 10.77
CA ILE A 171 -3.75 21.97 10.00
C ILE A 171 -2.77 22.44 8.91
N GLU A 172 -3.24 22.60 7.67
CA GLU A 172 -2.45 23.20 6.60
C GLU A 172 -2.05 24.63 6.95
N ASP A 173 -0.76 24.90 6.96
CA ASP A 173 -0.24 26.27 7.02
C ASP A 173 0.56 26.48 5.74
N VAL A 174 -0.09 27.03 4.72
CA VAL A 174 0.59 27.44 3.49
C VAL A 174 1.49 28.60 3.87
N ARG A 175 2.77 28.35 4.13
CA ARG A 175 3.75 29.44 4.13
C ARG A 175 3.79 29.98 2.71
N GLU A 176 3.13 31.12 2.50
CA GLU A 176 3.37 31.97 1.33
C GLU A 176 4.88 32.06 1.12
N GLU A 177 5.34 31.69 -0.07
CA GLU A 177 6.75 31.74 -0.46
C GLU A 177 7.32 33.13 -0.14
N LEU A 178 8.41 33.17 0.64
CA LEU A 178 9.21 34.38 0.89
C LEU A 178 10.08 34.72 -0.32
#